data_AF-A0A9D5UCR0-F1
#
_entry.id   AF-A0A9D5UCR0-F1
#
_cell.length_a   1.000
_cell.length_b   1.000
_cell.length_c   1.000
_cell.angle_alpha   90.00
_cell.angle_beta   90.00
_cell.angle_gamma   90.00
#
_symmetry.space_group_name_H-M   'P 1'
#
loop_
_entity.id
_entity.type
_entity.pdbx_description
1 polymer ?
#
loop_
_entity_poly.entity_id
_entity_poly.type
_entity_poly.pdbx_seq_one_letter_code
_entity_poly.pdbx_strand_id
1 'polypeptide(L)'
;MRQAAHDLADLGWRVLPLHPGGKTPLCPRGVHDATTDHDQIDQWWLTNPTANIGGAVPDGHVVVDVDVRHQGKDTLDVIQGRLGVLPVTTTVLTGSGDGSFHTYYTCPLTEGRVQLGRGVDIRWPGKHYCLLPPSHTEHVYGWKATGRAASLPASWVKALRRPTTRNTHTAVTATNVEAMGVTVAVSAEGSRNNTLFWAACRAFEAGIDDLAPLIRGARESGLETWEIENTLRSASRTVAKQNRTGVSND
;
A
#
# COMPACT_ATOMS: atom_id res chain seq x y z
N MET A 1 3.69 21.32 16.92
CA MET A 1 3.92 19.91 16.56
C MET A 1 4.02 19.01 17.78
N ARG A 2 4.98 19.24 18.70
CA ARG A 2 5.15 18.39 19.90
C ARG A 2 3.88 18.14 20.71
N GLN A 3 3.17 19.20 21.13
CA GLN A 3 1.93 19.05 21.90
C GLN A 3 0.91 18.20 21.15
N ALA A 4 0.71 18.46 19.85
CA ALA A 4 -0.19 17.66 19.03
C ALA A 4 0.25 16.19 18.92
N ALA A 5 1.56 15.90 18.92
CA ALA A 5 2.05 14.53 18.92
C ALA A 5 1.71 13.81 20.24
N HIS A 6 1.80 14.50 21.38
CA HIS A 6 1.32 13.99 22.67
C HIS A 6 -0.19 13.77 22.67
N ASP A 7 -0.97 14.76 22.22
CA ASP A 7 -2.43 14.64 22.17
C ASP A 7 -2.87 13.45 21.30
N LEU A 8 -2.13 13.15 20.23
CA LEU A 8 -2.36 11.98 19.38
C LEU A 8 -1.94 10.67 20.07
N ALA A 9 -0.82 10.67 20.79
CA ALA A 9 -0.36 9.53 21.57
C ALA A 9 -1.35 9.16 22.68
N ASP A 10 -1.92 10.16 23.37
CA ASP A 10 -2.99 10.00 24.37
C ASP A 10 -4.26 9.40 23.77
N LEU A 11 -4.53 9.68 22.49
CA LEU A 11 -5.61 9.06 21.72
C LEU A 11 -5.26 7.65 21.18
N GLY A 12 -4.07 7.13 21.52
CA GLY A 12 -3.60 5.80 21.16
C GLY A 12 -2.90 5.70 19.81
N TRP A 13 -2.61 6.83 19.14
CA TRP A 13 -1.83 6.80 17.92
C TRP A 13 -0.35 6.58 18.23
N ARG A 14 0.23 5.51 17.68
CA ARG A 14 1.68 5.38 17.65
C ARG A 14 2.24 6.37 16.63
N VAL A 15 2.82 7.47 17.13
CA VAL A 15 3.33 8.57 16.32
C VAL A 15 4.81 8.41 16.01
N LEU A 16 5.26 9.04 14.93
CA LEU A 16 6.66 9.14 14.55
C LEU A 16 6.97 10.51 13.91
N PRO A 17 8.19 11.04 14.07
CA PRO A 17 8.59 12.28 13.44
C PRO A 17 8.93 12.04 11.97
N LEU A 18 8.46 12.94 11.12
CA LEU A 18 8.77 12.98 9.69
C LEU A 18 9.47 14.30 9.36
N HIS A 19 10.24 14.32 8.27
CA HIS A 19 10.90 15.52 7.79
C HIS A 19 9.90 16.70 7.66
N PRO A 20 10.27 17.92 8.10
CA PRO A 20 9.44 19.11 7.90
C PRO A 20 9.06 19.30 6.44
N GLY A 21 7.78 19.57 6.16
CA GLY A 21 7.25 19.71 4.79
C GLY A 21 7.26 18.42 3.95
N GLY A 22 7.77 17.32 4.49
CA GLY A 22 7.95 16.04 3.80
C GLY A 22 7.13 14.91 4.40
N LYS A 23 7.26 13.73 3.80
CA LYS A 23 6.56 12.49 4.20
C LYS A 23 7.50 11.37 4.66
N THR A 24 8.81 11.63 4.70
CA THR A 24 9.85 10.64 5.04
C THR A 24 10.13 10.64 6.54
N PRO A 25 10.29 9.47 7.20
CA PRO A 25 10.56 9.43 8.64
C PRO A 25 11.96 9.91 8.98
N LEU A 26 12.10 10.54 10.15
CA LEU A 26 13.38 10.94 10.73
C LEU A 26 14.02 9.81 11.57
N CYS A 27 13.25 8.76 11.87
CA CYS A 27 13.66 7.63 12.71
C CYS A 27 14.32 6.50 11.88
N PRO A 28 15.42 5.86 12.36
CA PRO A 28 16.18 4.88 11.59
C PRO A 28 15.39 3.66 11.12
N ARG A 29 14.44 3.16 11.92
CA ARG A 29 13.59 2.00 11.55
C ARG A 29 12.23 2.43 10.99
N GLY A 30 12.06 3.72 10.68
CA GLY A 30 10.85 4.29 10.11
C GLY A 30 9.61 4.00 10.97
N VAL A 31 8.54 3.47 10.35
CA VAL A 31 7.27 3.16 11.04
C VAL A 31 7.41 2.23 12.24
N HIS A 32 8.43 1.38 12.25
CA HIS A 32 8.64 0.44 13.36
C HIS A 32 9.07 1.14 14.65
N ASP A 33 9.59 2.37 14.56
CA ASP A 33 9.94 3.19 15.73
C ASP A 33 8.73 3.95 16.30
N ALA A 34 7.59 3.99 15.61
CA ALA A 34 6.45 4.77 16.06
C ALA A 34 6.01 4.39 17.48
N THR A 35 5.65 5.39 18.31
CA THR A 35 5.46 5.20 19.75
C THR A 35 4.31 6.03 20.31
N THR A 36 3.80 5.64 21.47
CA THR A 36 2.92 6.46 22.33
C THR A 36 3.65 6.97 23.57
N ASP A 37 4.95 6.66 23.71
CA ASP A 37 5.76 7.08 24.84
C ASP A 37 6.10 8.57 24.76
N HIS A 38 5.64 9.34 25.75
CA HIS A 38 5.82 10.77 25.81
C HIS A 38 7.30 11.16 25.93
N ASP A 39 8.12 10.40 26.65
CA ASP A 39 9.54 10.73 26.79
C ASP A 39 10.25 10.65 25.43
N GLN A 40 9.93 9.62 24.65
CA GLN A 40 10.48 9.46 23.29
C GLN A 40 9.97 10.54 22.33
N ILE A 41 8.69 10.93 22.42
CA ILE A 41 8.11 12.03 21.64
C ILE A 41 8.80 13.35 21.98
N ASP A 42 9.03 13.63 23.26
CA ASP A 42 9.73 14.83 23.70
C ASP A 42 11.15 14.88 23.14
N GLN A 43 11.90 13.76 23.16
CA GLN A 43 13.24 13.71 22.57
C GLN A 43 13.23 14.02 21.07
N TRP A 44 12.31 13.41 20.31
CA TRP A 44 12.25 13.63 18.86
C TRP A 44 11.94 15.08 18.48
N TRP A 45 10.99 15.70 19.18
CA TRP A 45 10.58 17.08 18.90
C TRP A 45 11.45 18.13 19.58
N LEU A 46 12.27 17.75 20.57
CA LEU A 46 13.34 18.61 21.07
C LEU A 46 14.40 18.83 19.98
N THR A 47 14.80 17.76 19.28
CA THR A 47 15.78 17.86 18.17
C THR A 47 15.17 18.41 16.89
N ASN A 48 13.89 18.11 16.61
CA ASN A 48 13.20 18.52 15.38
C ASN A 48 11.86 19.23 15.68
N PRO A 49 11.86 20.48 16.18
CA PRO A 49 10.63 21.15 16.64
C PRO A 49 9.55 21.30 15.56
N THR A 50 9.94 21.34 14.30
CA THR A 50 9.07 21.50 13.12
C THR A 50 8.77 20.19 12.38
N ALA A 51 9.20 19.04 12.92
CA ALA A 51 8.90 17.74 12.33
C ALA A 51 7.40 17.54 12.17
N ASN A 52 7.02 17.01 11.00
CA ASN A 52 5.68 16.51 10.75
C ASN A 52 5.42 15.26 11.61
N ILE A 53 4.15 14.97 11.85
CA ILE A 53 3.68 13.84 12.65
C ILE A 53 3.13 12.77 11.70
N GLY A 54 3.78 11.61 11.66
CA GLY A 54 3.16 10.40 11.13
C GLY A 54 2.42 9.65 12.22
N GLY A 55 1.44 8.84 11.83
CA GLY A 55 0.83 7.80 12.65
C GLY A 55 0.96 6.46 11.97
N ALA A 56 1.51 5.47 12.67
CA ALA A 56 1.50 4.08 12.20
C ALA A 56 0.04 3.61 12.06
N VAL A 57 -0.26 2.85 11.01
CA VAL A 57 -1.58 2.22 10.90
C VAL A 57 -1.72 1.21 12.05
N PRO A 58 -2.73 1.34 12.94
CA PRO A 58 -2.86 0.47 14.10
C PRO A 58 -3.13 -0.99 13.70
N ASP A 59 -2.70 -1.93 14.53
CA ASP A 59 -3.06 -3.34 14.34
C ASP A 59 -4.60 -3.52 14.37
N GLY A 60 -5.09 -4.47 13.58
CA GLY A 60 -6.53 -4.68 13.40
C GLY A 60 -7.24 -3.53 12.66
N HIS A 61 -6.49 -2.62 12.02
CA HIS A 61 -7.03 -1.55 11.18
C HIS A 61 -6.47 -1.61 9.77
N VAL A 62 -7.12 -0.89 8.87
CA VAL A 62 -6.65 -0.62 7.51
C VAL A 62 -7.03 0.80 7.12
N VAL A 63 -6.24 1.43 6.25
CA VAL A 63 -6.56 2.73 5.67
C VAL A 63 -6.90 2.57 4.20
N VAL A 64 -8.01 3.17 3.78
CA VAL A 64 -8.31 3.43 2.37
C VAL A 64 -7.83 4.84 2.05
N ASP A 65 -6.80 4.93 1.21
CA ASP A 65 -6.12 6.15 0.78
C ASP A 65 -6.62 6.52 -0.61
N VAL A 66 -7.28 7.67 -0.71
CA VAL A 66 -7.96 8.13 -1.92
C VAL A 66 -7.25 9.36 -2.46
N ASP A 67 -6.59 9.18 -3.61
CA ASP A 67 -5.83 10.21 -4.31
C ASP A 67 -6.63 10.78 -5.49
N VAL A 68 -7.08 12.02 -5.33
CA VAL A 68 -7.88 12.76 -6.32
C VAL A 68 -7.08 13.02 -7.60
N ARG A 69 -5.75 13.24 -7.52
CA ARG A 69 -4.91 13.46 -8.72
C ARG A 69 -4.92 12.25 -9.65
N HIS A 70 -5.22 11.08 -9.10
CA HIS A 70 -5.32 9.82 -9.83
C HIS A 70 -6.76 9.31 -10.00
N GLN A 71 -7.77 10.21 -9.98
CA GLN A 71 -9.19 9.85 -10.15
C GLN A 71 -9.70 8.92 -9.03
N GLY A 72 -9.13 9.02 -7.83
CA GLY A 72 -9.46 8.15 -6.71
C GLY A 72 -10.93 8.26 -6.26
N LYS A 73 -11.56 9.45 -6.39
CA LYS A 73 -12.98 9.64 -6.06
C LYS A 73 -13.90 8.88 -7.01
N ASP A 74 -13.71 9.05 -8.33
CA ASP A 74 -14.51 8.35 -9.33
C ASP A 74 -14.32 6.83 -9.23
N THR A 75 -13.07 6.39 -9.01
CA THR A 75 -12.74 4.98 -8.78
C THR A 75 -13.41 4.46 -7.51
N LEU A 76 -13.39 5.23 -6.41
CA LEU A 76 -14.06 4.86 -5.17
C LEU A 76 -15.58 4.73 -5.38
N ASP A 77 -16.21 5.62 -6.13
CA ASP A 77 -17.65 5.57 -6.40
C ASP A 77 -18.03 4.29 -7.17
N VAL A 78 -17.23 3.91 -8.18
CA VAL A 78 -17.42 2.64 -8.90
C VAL A 78 -17.25 1.44 -7.97
N ILE A 79 -16.23 1.46 -7.09
CA ILE A 79 -16.00 0.38 -6.13
C ILE A 79 -17.16 0.29 -5.12
N GLN A 80 -17.65 1.42 -4.61
CA GLN A 80 -18.80 1.46 -3.69
C GLN A 80 -20.09 0.98 -4.35
N GLY A 81 -20.30 1.25 -5.65
CA GLY A 81 -21.43 0.69 -6.40
C GLY A 81 -21.40 -0.84 -6.48
N ARG A 82 -20.21 -1.45 -6.44
CA ARG A 82 -20.02 -2.92 -6.50
C ARG A 82 -19.96 -3.59 -5.13
N LEU A 83 -19.31 -2.94 -4.15
CA LEU A 83 -19.01 -3.52 -2.84
C LEU A 83 -19.92 -2.97 -1.73
N GLY A 84 -20.70 -1.93 -2.00
CA GLY A 84 -21.45 -1.18 -1.00
C GLY A 84 -20.67 0.06 -0.51
N VAL A 85 -21.42 1.06 -0.06
CA VAL A 85 -20.90 2.33 0.45
C VAL A 85 -20.10 2.11 1.73
N LEU A 86 -18.94 2.76 1.84
CA LEU A 86 -18.17 2.74 3.08
C LEU A 86 -18.85 3.61 4.16
N PRO A 87 -18.91 3.14 5.41
CA PRO A 87 -19.45 3.94 6.50
C PRO A 87 -18.55 5.16 6.79
N VAL A 88 -19.15 6.25 7.26
CA VAL A 88 -18.39 7.39 7.78
C VAL A 88 -17.50 6.93 8.93
N THR A 89 -16.24 7.35 8.90
CA THR A 89 -15.23 6.93 9.86
C THR A 89 -14.20 8.05 10.07
N THR A 90 -13.24 7.83 10.97
CA THR A 90 -12.08 8.72 11.15
C THR A 90 -11.42 9.00 9.80
N THR A 91 -11.39 10.28 9.43
CA THR A 91 -10.99 10.72 8.09
C THR A 91 -10.02 11.90 8.19
N VAL A 92 -8.89 11.77 7.54
CA VAL A 92 -7.87 12.82 7.40
C VAL A 92 -7.88 13.34 5.97
N LEU A 93 -8.03 14.65 5.78
CA LEU A 93 -7.71 15.34 4.53
C LEU A 93 -6.21 15.47 4.41
N THR A 94 -5.68 15.09 3.25
CA THR A 94 -4.25 15.15 3.01
C THR A 94 -3.80 16.57 2.66
N GLY A 95 -2.52 16.85 2.88
CA GLY A 95 -1.88 18.13 2.56
C GLY A 95 -1.62 18.36 1.06
N SER A 96 -2.35 17.70 0.14
CA SER A 96 -2.31 17.95 -1.31
C SER A 96 -3.19 19.12 -1.75
N GLY A 97 -4.20 19.49 -0.95
CA GLY A 97 -5.14 20.58 -1.25
C GLY A 97 -6.24 20.26 -2.28
N ASP A 98 -6.17 19.11 -2.96
CA ASP A 98 -7.15 18.67 -3.97
C ASP A 98 -8.34 17.87 -3.38
N GLY A 99 -8.36 17.72 -2.05
CA GLY A 99 -9.38 16.94 -1.35
C GLY A 99 -9.15 15.43 -1.39
N SER A 100 -7.92 14.97 -1.61
CA SER A 100 -7.47 13.60 -1.29
C SER A 100 -7.54 13.33 0.20
N PHE A 101 -7.82 12.09 0.59
CA PHE A 101 -8.10 11.75 1.99
C PHE A 101 -7.77 10.31 2.37
N HIS A 102 -7.52 10.10 3.66
CA HIS A 102 -7.32 8.79 4.28
C HIS A 102 -8.53 8.46 5.17
N THR A 103 -9.13 7.28 5.00
CA THR A 103 -10.20 6.77 5.89
C THR A 103 -9.76 5.51 6.60
N TYR A 104 -9.95 5.46 7.92
CA TYR A 104 -9.48 4.36 8.78
C TYR A 104 -10.64 3.43 9.15
N TYR A 105 -10.47 2.12 8.98
CA TYR A 105 -11.48 1.13 9.36
C TYR A 105 -10.87 0.02 10.21
N THR A 106 -11.66 -0.56 11.13
CA THR A 106 -11.27 -1.84 11.73
C THR A 106 -11.37 -2.95 10.68
N CYS A 107 -10.40 -3.86 10.66
CA CYS A 107 -10.26 -4.90 9.65
C CYS A 107 -9.71 -6.19 10.29
N PRO A 108 -10.33 -7.35 10.05
CA PRO A 108 -9.83 -8.63 10.58
C PRO A 108 -8.61 -9.18 9.81
N LEU A 109 -8.23 -8.56 8.70
CA LEU A 109 -7.05 -8.94 7.93
C LEU A 109 -5.82 -8.19 8.43
N THR A 110 -4.68 -8.86 8.46
CA THR A 110 -3.38 -8.25 8.74
C THR A 110 -2.65 -7.83 7.46
N GLU A 111 -3.01 -8.43 6.33
CA GLU A 111 -2.49 -8.10 5.00
C GLU A 111 -3.49 -8.45 3.89
N GLY A 112 -3.25 -7.90 2.69
CA GLY A 112 -4.13 -8.11 1.55
C GLY A 112 -3.65 -7.40 0.28
N ARG A 113 -4.59 -7.05 -0.59
CA ARG A 113 -4.32 -6.15 -1.72
C ARG A 113 -3.84 -4.80 -1.20
N VAL A 114 -2.90 -4.19 -1.91
CA VAL A 114 -2.36 -2.86 -1.57
C VAL A 114 -3.03 -1.74 -2.37
N GLN A 115 -3.90 -2.10 -3.31
CA GLN A 115 -4.64 -1.19 -4.18
C GLN A 115 -5.91 -1.91 -4.65
N LEU A 116 -7.03 -1.19 -4.71
CA LEU A 116 -8.31 -1.69 -5.22
C LEU A 116 -8.66 -1.13 -6.60
N GLY A 117 -8.07 0.00 -6.95
CA GLY A 117 -8.20 0.65 -8.25
C GLY A 117 -7.28 1.85 -8.30
N ARG A 118 -7.20 2.49 -9.48
CA ARG A 118 -6.38 3.68 -9.68
C ARG A 118 -6.76 4.77 -8.67
N GLY A 119 -5.77 5.29 -7.94
CA GLY A 119 -5.99 6.32 -6.92
C GLY A 119 -6.73 5.84 -5.66
N VAL A 120 -6.92 4.53 -5.46
CA VAL A 120 -7.50 3.92 -4.24
C VAL A 120 -6.54 2.87 -3.70
N ASP A 121 -5.62 3.32 -2.86
CA ASP A 121 -4.57 2.52 -2.23
C ASP A 121 -4.99 2.05 -0.83
N ILE A 122 -4.35 0.97 -0.38
CA ILE A 122 -4.64 0.32 0.90
C ILE A 122 -3.39 0.33 1.77
N ARG A 123 -3.47 1.00 2.93
CA ARG A 123 -2.37 1.04 3.90
C ARG A 123 -2.66 0.03 5.02
N TRP A 124 -1.79 -0.97 5.09
CA TRP A 124 -1.79 -2.03 6.11
C TRP A 124 -0.89 -1.69 7.31
N PRO A 125 -1.21 -2.22 8.50
CA PRO A 125 -0.38 -2.11 9.69
C PRO A 125 0.99 -2.76 9.50
N GLY A 126 1.92 -2.41 10.37
CA GLY A 126 3.29 -2.92 10.38
C GLY A 126 4.21 -2.38 9.28
N LYS A 127 3.70 -1.91 8.14
CA LYS A 127 4.53 -1.37 7.03
C LYS A 127 4.22 0.06 6.63
N HIS A 128 3.00 0.53 6.91
CA HIS A 128 2.56 1.84 6.47
C HIS A 128 2.25 2.76 7.65
N TYR A 129 2.40 4.04 7.37
CA TYR A 129 2.00 5.15 8.21
C TYR A 129 1.35 6.22 7.33
N CYS A 130 0.58 7.10 7.95
CA CYS A 130 -0.05 8.24 7.31
C CYS A 130 0.35 9.51 8.05
N LEU A 131 0.44 10.64 7.35
CA LEU A 131 0.60 11.93 8.02
C LEU A 131 -0.69 12.27 8.78
N LEU A 132 -0.54 12.78 10.00
CA LEU A 132 -1.64 13.20 10.87
C LEU A 132 -1.65 14.72 11.01
N PRO A 133 -2.84 15.35 11.13
CA PRO A 133 -2.93 16.77 11.48
C PRO A 133 -2.20 17.07 12.80
N PRO A 134 -1.54 18.24 12.94
CA PRO A 134 -1.53 19.37 12.01
C PRO A 134 -0.31 19.40 11.07
N SER A 135 0.23 18.24 10.67
CA SER A 135 1.33 18.16 9.70
C SER A 135 1.04 18.94 8.42
N HIS A 136 2.07 19.32 7.66
CA HIS A 136 1.90 20.02 6.39
C HIS A 136 2.85 19.50 5.31
N THR A 137 2.37 19.51 4.07
CA THR A 137 3.21 19.35 2.87
C THR A 137 3.03 20.58 2.00
N GLU A 138 2.36 20.47 0.85
CA GLU A 138 1.90 21.64 0.09
C GLU A 138 0.84 22.43 0.89
N HIS A 139 -0.04 21.72 1.60
CA HIS A 139 -1.07 22.25 2.47
C HIS A 139 -1.05 21.54 3.83
N VAL A 140 -1.80 22.08 4.80
CA VAL A 140 -1.97 21.48 6.13
C VAL A 140 -2.92 20.29 6.05
N TYR A 141 -2.54 19.17 6.68
CA TYR A 141 -3.42 18.02 6.87
C TYR A 141 -4.52 18.38 7.87
N GLY A 142 -5.76 17.98 7.59
CA GLY A 142 -6.92 18.34 8.40
C GLY A 142 -7.76 17.14 8.82
N TRP A 143 -8.42 17.23 9.97
CA TRP A 143 -9.46 16.27 10.33
C TRP A 143 -10.76 16.60 9.59
N LYS A 144 -11.30 15.65 8.82
CA LYS A 144 -12.66 15.73 8.28
C LYS A 144 -13.68 15.07 9.21
N ALA A 145 -13.26 14.01 9.89
CA ALA A 145 -14.04 13.32 10.90
C ALA A 145 -13.09 12.67 11.92
N THR A 146 -13.44 12.73 13.20
CA THR A 146 -12.70 12.09 14.30
C THR A 146 -13.63 11.15 15.07
N GLY A 147 -13.05 10.20 15.80
CA GLY A 147 -13.79 9.22 16.59
C GLY A 147 -13.21 7.82 16.49
N ARG A 148 -14.03 6.81 16.82
CA ARG A 148 -13.66 5.40 16.64
C ARG A 148 -13.76 5.02 15.17
N ALA A 149 -12.80 4.23 14.70
CA ALA A 149 -12.85 3.67 13.35
C ALA A 149 -14.08 2.76 13.19
N ALA A 150 -14.84 2.98 12.11
CA ALA A 150 -15.95 2.10 11.74
C ALA A 150 -15.43 0.73 11.28
N SER A 151 -16.28 -0.30 11.36
CA SER A 151 -15.93 -1.62 10.85
C SER A 151 -15.96 -1.66 9.33
N LEU A 152 -14.92 -2.23 8.72
CA LEU A 152 -14.88 -2.42 7.28
C LEU A 152 -15.96 -3.43 6.85
N PRO A 153 -16.82 -3.11 5.88
CA PRO A 153 -17.88 -4.03 5.45
C PRO A 153 -17.33 -5.37 4.93
N ALA A 154 -18.07 -6.46 5.13
CA ALA A 154 -17.62 -7.81 4.77
C ALA A 154 -17.28 -7.99 3.28
N SER A 155 -18.01 -7.29 2.39
CA SER A 155 -17.76 -7.23 0.95
C SER A 155 -16.39 -6.61 0.63
N TRP A 156 -16.03 -5.54 1.33
CA TRP A 156 -14.73 -4.89 1.24
C TRP A 156 -13.61 -5.78 1.79
N VAL A 157 -13.82 -6.41 2.94
CA VAL A 157 -12.89 -7.41 3.49
C VAL A 157 -12.64 -8.53 2.46
N LYS A 158 -13.68 -9.04 1.81
CA LYS A 158 -13.56 -10.07 0.77
C LYS A 158 -12.75 -9.56 -0.43
N ALA A 159 -12.99 -8.33 -0.88
CA ALA A 159 -12.25 -7.74 -2.01
C ALA A 159 -10.76 -7.53 -1.70
N LEU A 160 -10.43 -7.21 -0.44
CA LEU A 160 -9.05 -7.02 0.00
C LEU A 160 -8.26 -8.32 0.17
N ARG A 161 -8.93 -9.47 0.32
CA ARG A 161 -8.22 -10.76 0.38
C ARG A 161 -7.44 -10.99 -0.90
N ARG A 162 -6.15 -11.30 -0.76
CA ARG A 162 -5.39 -11.86 -1.87
C ARG A 162 -5.96 -13.24 -2.19
N PRO A 163 -6.14 -13.61 -3.47
CA PRO A 163 -6.35 -15.01 -3.81
C PRO A 163 -5.20 -15.80 -3.20
N THR A 164 -5.49 -16.84 -2.43
CA THR A 164 -4.49 -17.85 -2.09
C THR A 164 -4.08 -18.51 -3.40
N THR A 165 -2.95 -18.08 -3.96
CA THR A 165 -2.35 -18.74 -5.11
C THR A 165 -1.86 -20.10 -4.62
N ARG A 166 -2.72 -21.11 -4.72
CA ARG A 166 -2.26 -22.49 -4.71
C ARG A 166 -1.46 -22.64 -6.00
N ASN A 167 -0.14 -22.59 -5.90
CA ASN A 167 0.76 -22.80 -7.02
C ASN A 167 0.48 -24.18 -7.64
N THR A 168 -0.37 -24.22 -8.65
CA THR A 168 -0.51 -25.36 -9.57
C THR A 168 0.27 -25.09 -10.85
N HIS A 169 1.38 -24.35 -10.76
CA HIS A 169 2.34 -24.34 -11.85
C HIS A 169 3.15 -25.64 -11.72
N THR A 170 2.64 -26.69 -12.39
CA THR A 170 3.47 -27.81 -12.83
C THR A 170 4.79 -27.26 -13.33
N ALA A 171 5.90 -27.84 -12.88
CA ALA A 171 7.26 -27.45 -13.23
C ALA A 171 7.46 -27.43 -14.75
N VAL A 172 7.14 -26.30 -15.38
CA VAL A 172 7.51 -26.01 -16.75
C VAL A 172 8.82 -25.24 -16.64
N THR A 173 9.91 -25.94 -16.96
CA THR A 173 11.28 -25.44 -17.10
C THR A 173 11.44 -24.57 -18.36
N ALA A 174 10.46 -23.71 -18.67
CA ALA A 174 10.56 -22.84 -19.84
C ALA A 174 11.27 -21.53 -19.45
N THR A 175 12.56 -21.46 -19.73
CA THR A 175 13.34 -20.20 -19.79
C THR A 175 13.03 -19.37 -21.05
N ASN A 176 12.07 -19.80 -21.88
CA ASN A 176 11.66 -19.09 -23.09
C ASN A 176 10.62 -18.00 -22.76
N VAL A 177 11.05 -16.74 -22.78
CA VAL A 177 10.21 -15.57 -22.47
C VAL A 177 9.05 -15.36 -23.46
N GLU A 178 9.19 -15.78 -24.72
CA GLU A 178 8.08 -15.74 -25.69
C GLU A 178 6.98 -16.74 -25.33
N ALA A 179 7.35 -17.97 -24.95
CA ALA A 179 6.38 -18.97 -24.52
C ALA A 179 5.66 -18.55 -23.22
N MET A 180 6.39 -17.91 -22.31
CA MET A 180 5.79 -17.29 -21.12
C MET A 180 4.82 -16.17 -21.50
N GLY A 181 5.17 -15.33 -22.48
CA GLY A 181 4.29 -14.27 -23.01
C GLY A 181 2.97 -14.83 -23.55
N VAL A 182 3.03 -15.89 -24.36
CA VAL A 182 1.84 -16.59 -24.86
C VAL A 182 1.00 -17.17 -23.71
N THR A 183 1.66 -17.75 -22.71
CA THR A 183 0.97 -18.29 -21.51
C THR A 183 0.21 -17.19 -20.76
N VAL A 184 0.79 -15.99 -20.65
CA VAL A 184 0.11 -14.82 -20.06
C VAL A 184 -1.07 -14.39 -20.94
N ALA A 185 -0.91 -14.34 -22.26
CA ALA A 185 -1.96 -13.94 -23.20
C ALA A 185 -3.23 -14.78 -23.09
N VAL A 186 -3.09 -16.10 -22.94
CA VAL A 186 -4.23 -17.03 -22.89
C VAL A 186 -4.76 -17.27 -21.47
N SER A 187 -4.25 -16.53 -20.47
CA SER A 187 -4.65 -16.74 -19.08
C SER A 187 -6.10 -16.33 -18.80
N ALA A 188 -6.81 -17.18 -18.03
CA ALA A 188 -8.22 -16.96 -17.70
C ALA A 188 -8.43 -15.67 -16.89
N GLU A 189 -9.58 -15.03 -17.08
CA GLU A 189 -10.00 -13.86 -16.31
C GLU A 189 -9.94 -14.14 -14.80
N GLY A 190 -9.28 -13.26 -14.05
CA GLY A 190 -9.00 -13.44 -12.62
C GLY A 190 -7.65 -14.12 -12.29
N SER A 191 -6.98 -14.74 -13.26
CA SER A 191 -5.65 -15.36 -13.09
C SER A 191 -4.50 -14.59 -13.76
N ARG A 192 -4.83 -13.58 -14.57
CA ARG A 192 -3.90 -12.81 -15.44
C ARG A 192 -2.72 -12.22 -14.68
N ASN A 193 -3.00 -11.42 -13.65
CA ASN A 193 -1.96 -10.80 -12.81
C ASN A 193 -1.06 -11.84 -12.13
N ASN A 194 -1.61 -12.99 -11.72
CA ASN A 194 -0.81 -14.06 -11.12
C ASN A 194 0.08 -14.76 -12.16
N THR A 195 -0.45 -15.00 -13.36
CA THR A 195 0.31 -15.63 -14.45
C THR A 195 1.44 -14.71 -14.92
N LEU A 196 1.18 -13.40 -15.05
CA LEU A 196 2.20 -12.41 -15.35
C LEU A 196 3.25 -12.32 -14.23
N PHE A 197 2.83 -12.34 -12.96
CA PHE A 197 3.76 -12.33 -11.82
C PHE A 197 4.71 -13.53 -11.86
N TRP A 198 4.18 -14.73 -12.08
CA TRP A 198 4.97 -15.95 -12.23
C TRP A 198 5.98 -15.83 -13.39
N ALA A 199 5.50 -15.43 -14.58
CA ALA A 199 6.34 -15.30 -15.77
C ALA A 199 7.47 -14.28 -15.57
N ALA A 200 7.16 -13.15 -14.92
CA ALA A 200 8.13 -12.11 -14.60
C ALA A 200 9.18 -12.59 -13.58
N CYS A 201 8.78 -13.30 -12.52
CA CYS A 201 9.74 -13.89 -11.58
C CYS A 201 10.71 -14.84 -12.29
N ARG A 202 10.21 -15.72 -13.17
CA ARG A 202 11.05 -16.64 -13.96
C ARG A 202 12.00 -15.90 -14.89
N ALA A 203 11.54 -14.85 -15.58
CA ALA A 203 12.39 -14.03 -16.44
C ALA A 203 13.53 -13.35 -15.64
N PHE A 204 13.21 -12.76 -14.49
CA PHE A 204 14.23 -12.12 -13.63
C PHE A 204 15.22 -13.12 -13.02
N GLU A 205 14.74 -14.29 -12.57
CA GLU A 205 15.61 -15.38 -12.08
C GLU A 205 16.58 -15.87 -13.18
N ALA A 206 16.13 -15.85 -14.44
CA ALA A 206 16.95 -16.22 -15.60
C ALA A 206 17.82 -15.08 -16.15
N GLY A 207 17.78 -13.88 -15.55
CA GLY A 207 18.54 -12.71 -16.02
C GLY A 207 18.07 -12.15 -17.37
N ILE A 208 16.80 -12.33 -17.72
CA ILE A 208 16.21 -11.84 -18.97
C ILE A 208 15.73 -10.40 -18.77
N ASP A 209 16.35 -9.46 -19.46
CA ASP A 209 16.01 -8.03 -19.39
C ASP A 209 14.88 -7.62 -20.36
N ASP A 210 14.77 -8.30 -21.51
CA ASP A 210 13.71 -8.02 -22.47
C ASP A 210 12.39 -8.71 -22.09
N LEU A 211 11.51 -7.94 -21.46
CA LEU A 211 10.18 -8.38 -21.03
C LEU A 211 9.07 -8.04 -22.03
N ALA A 212 9.41 -7.52 -23.22
CA ALA A 212 8.41 -7.15 -24.23
C ALA A 212 7.40 -8.28 -24.54
N PRO A 213 7.80 -9.56 -24.58
CA PRO A 213 6.84 -10.66 -24.79
C PRO A 213 5.82 -10.81 -23.66
N LEU A 214 6.23 -10.62 -22.40
CA LEU A 214 5.33 -10.69 -21.25
C LEU A 214 4.37 -9.51 -21.23
N ILE A 215 4.85 -8.31 -21.56
CA ILE A 215 4.05 -7.09 -21.63
C ILE A 215 2.99 -7.21 -22.73
N ARG A 216 3.38 -7.72 -23.90
CA ARG A 216 2.46 -8.00 -25.01
C ARG A 216 1.38 -8.99 -24.59
N GLY A 217 1.76 -10.13 -24.04
CA GLY A 217 0.79 -11.13 -23.58
C GLY A 217 -0.14 -10.60 -22.50
N ALA A 218 0.37 -9.79 -21.58
CA ALA A 218 -0.46 -9.17 -20.54
C ALA A 218 -1.52 -8.22 -21.12
N ARG A 219 -1.15 -7.38 -22.09
CA ARG A 219 -2.10 -6.51 -22.80
C ARG A 219 -3.14 -7.30 -23.57
N GLU A 220 -2.73 -8.37 -24.26
CA GLU A 220 -3.65 -9.26 -24.99
C GLU A 220 -4.62 -9.97 -24.05
N SER A 221 -4.18 -10.30 -22.83
CA SER A 221 -5.07 -10.84 -21.79
C SER A 221 -6.05 -9.80 -21.24
N GLY A 222 -5.90 -8.52 -21.58
CA GLY A 222 -6.76 -7.43 -21.10
C GLY A 222 -6.33 -6.83 -19.77
N LEU A 223 -5.05 -6.93 -19.39
CA LEU A 223 -4.48 -6.16 -18.28
C LEU A 223 -4.18 -4.74 -18.73
N GLU A 224 -4.50 -3.78 -17.87
CA GLU A 224 -4.17 -2.38 -18.09
C GLU A 224 -2.67 -2.12 -17.89
N THR A 225 -2.12 -1.11 -18.58
CA THR A 225 -0.67 -0.80 -18.55
C THR A 225 -0.13 -0.66 -17.12
N TRP A 226 -0.90 -0.02 -16.23
CA TRP A 226 -0.50 0.16 -14.83
C TRP A 226 -0.49 -1.16 -14.03
N GLU A 227 -1.40 -2.11 -14.30
CA GLU A 227 -1.43 -3.43 -13.65
C GLU A 227 -0.20 -4.24 -14.03
N ILE A 228 0.20 -4.14 -15.30
CA ILE A 228 1.40 -4.77 -15.85
C ILE A 228 2.62 -4.22 -15.11
N GLU A 229 2.80 -2.90 -15.07
CA GLU A 229 3.93 -2.25 -14.41
C GLU A 229 4.02 -2.60 -12.92
N ASN A 230 2.89 -2.59 -12.20
CA ASN A 230 2.85 -2.95 -10.79
C ASN A 230 3.24 -4.43 -10.58
N THR A 231 2.76 -5.33 -11.44
CA THR A 231 3.07 -6.75 -11.37
C THR A 231 4.55 -7.01 -11.61
N LEU A 232 5.13 -6.39 -12.65
CA LEU A 232 6.56 -6.50 -12.95
C LEU A 232 7.44 -5.96 -11.81
N ARG A 233 7.06 -4.81 -11.21
CA ARG A 233 7.76 -4.23 -10.06
C ARG A 233 7.70 -5.14 -8.83
N SER A 234 6.55 -5.77 -8.60
CA SER A 234 6.37 -6.72 -7.50
C SER A 234 7.24 -7.98 -7.69
N ALA A 235 7.31 -8.51 -8.91
CA ALA A 235 8.14 -9.67 -9.24
C ALA A 235 9.62 -9.37 -9.05
N SER A 236 10.12 -8.24 -9.59
CA SER A 236 11.52 -7.81 -9.44
C SER A 236 11.94 -7.70 -7.96
N ARG A 237 11.10 -7.08 -7.11
CA ARG A 237 11.35 -6.97 -5.65
C ARG A 237 11.38 -8.33 -4.97
N THR A 238 10.54 -9.28 -5.41
CA THR A 238 10.46 -10.61 -4.82
C THR A 238 11.73 -11.41 -5.10
N VAL A 239 12.20 -11.43 -6.35
CA VAL A 239 13.44 -12.11 -6.74
C VAL A 239 14.66 -11.46 -6.08
N ALA A 240 14.71 -10.12 -6.04
CA ALA A 240 15.79 -9.41 -5.34
C ALA A 240 15.85 -9.75 -3.83
N LYS A 241 14.70 -9.96 -3.18
CA LYS A 241 14.64 -10.37 -1.78
C LYS A 241 15.13 -11.82 -1.61
N GLN A 242 14.72 -12.73 -2.48
CA GLN A 242 15.12 -14.14 -2.43
C GLN A 242 16.64 -14.31 -2.63
N ASN A 243 17.21 -13.59 -3.60
CA ASN A 243 18.65 -13.61 -3.85
C ASN A 243 19.46 -13.05 -2.66
N ARG A 244 18.94 -12.04 -1.96
CA ARG A 244 19.59 -11.52 -0.74
C ARG A 244 19.54 -12.49 0.43
N THR A 245 18.47 -13.27 0.57
CA THR A 245 18.32 -14.27 1.64
C THR A 245 19.05 -15.58 1.36
N GLY A 246 19.35 -15.89 0.10
CA GLY A 246 20.09 -17.09 -0.30
C GLY A 246 21.61 -16.98 -0.15
N VAL A 247 22.15 -15.76 -0.03
CA VAL A 247 23.60 -15.50 0.07
C VAL A 247 24.09 -15.46 1.54
N SER A 248 23.22 -15.78 2.52
CA SER A 248 23.56 -15.75 3.95
C SER A 248 23.88 -17.12 4.58
N ASN A 249 24.09 -18.16 3.77
CA ASN A 249 24.60 -19.46 4.21
C ASN A 249 25.72 -19.89 3.26
N ASP A 250 26.91 -19.33 3.44
CA ASP A 250 28.20 -19.91 3.08
C ASP A 250 29.29 -19.30 3.97
#